data_AF-U6RPX2-F1
#
_entry.id   AF-U6RPX2-F1
#
_cell.length_a   1.000
_cell.length_b   1.000
_cell.length_c   1.000
_cell.angle_alpha   90.00
_cell.angle_beta   90.00
_cell.angle_gamma   90.00
#
_symmetry.space_group_name_H-M   'P 1'
#
loop_
_entity.id
_entity.type
_entity.pdbx_description
1 polymer ?
#
loop_
_entity_poly.entity_id
_entity_poly.type
_entity_poly.pdbx_seq_one_letter_code
_entity_poly.pdbx_strand_id
1 'polypeptide(L)'
;MKKILILIFVMIGCIELHAQSDPTLSGMILLYTNKANSELKSQEASMLLESTGHIWMKEEVDETTNIQRKFNDYLDSFHFIFCYAAQIYGFYHEISNLTTNLSEFTEELGDAPSNALAVALSSRRNAIYQELIMGSVEIVNDIRQVCLSDIKMTEKERIEIIFSIRPKLKLMNRKLKRLTRAVKYTSMADVWAEIEGGARQPADKKKIVKEAMDRWRRNGRKGF
;
A
#
# COMPACT_ATOMS: atom_id res chain seq x y z
N MET A 1 -73.47 67.96 58.78
CA MET A 1 -73.36 67.33 57.44
C MET A 1 -71.95 66.81 57.11
N LYS A 2 -70.85 67.49 57.48
CA LYS A 2 -69.47 66.99 57.22
C LYS A 2 -69.08 65.68 57.95
N LYS A 3 -69.62 65.42 59.16
CA LYS A 3 -69.29 64.21 59.95
C LYS A 3 -69.94 62.91 59.42
N ILE A 4 -71.07 63.01 58.74
CA ILE A 4 -71.78 61.86 58.13
C ILE A 4 -71.10 61.43 56.84
N LEU A 5 -70.60 62.40 56.06
CA LEU A 5 -69.87 62.12 54.81
C LEU A 5 -68.54 61.41 55.06
N ILE A 6 -67.83 61.74 56.14
CA ILE A 6 -66.57 61.08 56.55
C ILE A 6 -66.85 59.64 57.02
N LEU A 7 -67.95 59.41 57.74
CA LEU A 7 -68.33 58.06 58.17
C LEU A 7 -68.67 57.15 56.98
N ILE A 8 -69.36 57.69 55.97
CA ILE A 8 -69.69 56.97 54.73
C ILE A 8 -68.41 56.69 53.91
N PHE A 9 -67.45 57.63 53.88
CA PHE A 9 -66.19 57.44 53.17
C PHE A 9 -65.27 56.39 53.85
N VAL A 10 -65.26 56.32 55.18
CA VAL A 10 -64.54 55.27 55.93
C VAL A 10 -65.21 53.90 55.75
N MET A 11 -66.53 53.84 55.65
CA MET A 11 -67.24 52.58 55.40
C MET A 11 -67.02 52.07 53.98
N ILE A 12 -66.96 52.94 52.97
CA ILE A 12 -66.68 52.57 51.57
C ILE A 12 -65.19 52.21 51.38
N GLY A 13 -64.27 52.91 52.06
CA GLY A 13 -62.83 52.60 52.02
C GLY A 13 -62.44 51.26 52.66
N CYS A 14 -63.28 50.68 53.51
CA CYS A 14 -63.09 49.33 54.05
C CYS A 14 -63.55 48.21 53.12
N ILE A 15 -64.32 48.51 52.06
CA ILE A 15 -64.97 47.48 51.23
C ILE A 15 -64.13 47.11 49.99
N GLU A 16 -63.12 47.91 49.61
CA GLU A 16 -62.31 47.67 48.40
C GLU A 16 -60.94 47.02 48.66
N LEU A 17 -60.79 46.19 49.69
CA LEU A 17 -59.58 45.36 49.88
C LEU A 17 -59.81 43.85 49.80
N HIS A 18 -61.01 43.38 49.47
CA HIS A 18 -61.26 41.96 49.22
C HIS A 18 -61.78 41.77 47.79
N ALA A 19 -60.90 42.09 46.82
CA ALA A 19 -60.90 41.33 45.58
C ALA A 19 -60.90 39.84 45.96
N GLN A 20 -61.81 39.11 45.33
CA GLN A 20 -62.12 37.69 45.46
C GLN A 20 -60.87 36.78 45.53
N SER A 21 -60.17 36.76 46.66
CA SER A 21 -59.16 35.77 46.97
C SER A 21 -59.89 34.60 47.63
N ASP A 22 -60.50 33.75 46.80
CA ASP A 22 -61.03 32.48 47.26
C ASP A 22 -59.87 31.73 47.94
N PRO A 23 -59.91 31.52 49.28
CA PRO A 23 -58.80 30.93 50.03
C PRO A 23 -58.44 29.54 49.51
N THR A 24 -59.43 28.84 48.97
CA THR A 24 -59.28 27.48 48.43
C THR A 24 -58.57 27.49 47.07
N LEU A 25 -58.91 28.42 46.18
CA LEU A 25 -58.25 28.57 44.88
C LEU A 25 -56.82 29.08 45.02
N SER A 26 -56.58 30.07 45.90
CA SER A 26 -55.24 30.60 46.16
C SER A 26 -54.33 29.56 46.83
N GLY A 27 -54.88 28.76 47.75
CA GLY A 27 -54.20 27.60 48.33
C GLY A 27 -53.87 26.53 47.30
N MET A 28 -54.79 26.23 46.39
CA MET A 28 -54.55 25.29 45.28
C MET A 28 -53.47 25.80 44.32
N ILE A 29 -53.51 27.08 43.91
CA ILE A 29 -52.49 27.67 43.03
C ILE A 29 -51.10 27.59 43.68
N LEU A 30 -50.99 27.87 44.98
CA LEU A 30 -49.73 27.76 45.71
C LEU A 30 -49.23 26.30 45.80
N LEU A 31 -50.13 25.34 46.04
CA LEU A 31 -49.81 23.91 46.03
C LEU A 31 -49.38 23.42 44.64
N TYR A 32 -50.08 23.79 43.57
CA TYR A 32 -49.71 23.45 42.20
C TYR A 32 -48.41 24.14 41.76
N THR A 33 -48.16 25.37 42.20
CA THR A 33 -46.91 26.09 41.94
C THR A 33 -45.74 25.39 42.64
N ASN A 34 -45.92 24.96 43.89
CA ASN A 34 -44.91 24.20 44.62
C ASN A 34 -44.65 22.83 43.97
N LYS A 35 -45.70 22.14 43.52
CA LYS A 35 -45.57 20.87 42.81
C LYS A 35 -44.85 21.03 41.47
N ALA A 36 -45.24 22.02 40.66
CA ALA A 36 -44.58 22.34 39.40
C ALA A 36 -43.10 22.70 39.61
N ASN A 37 -42.76 23.46 40.64
CA ASN A 37 -41.37 23.76 41.01
C ASN A 37 -40.58 22.51 41.42
N SER A 38 -41.19 21.58 42.16
CA SER A 38 -40.53 20.33 42.55
C SER A 38 -40.28 19.41 41.35
N GLU A 39 -41.24 19.33 40.42
CA GLU A 39 -41.08 18.54 39.20
C GLU A 39 -40.04 19.17 38.26
N LEU A 40 -40.04 20.51 38.10
CA LEU A 40 -39.01 21.24 37.36
C LEU A 40 -37.61 20.94 37.90
N LYS A 41 -37.41 21.00 39.22
CA LYS A 41 -36.12 20.68 39.83
C LYS A 41 -35.70 19.22 39.60
N SER A 42 -36.63 18.27 39.65
CA SER A 42 -36.32 16.87 39.32
C SER A 42 -35.95 16.69 37.85
N GLN A 43 -36.59 17.44 36.96
CA GLN A 43 -36.35 17.39 35.52
C GLN A 43 -35.01 18.04 35.17
N GLU A 44 -34.66 19.15 35.82
CA GLU A 44 -33.32 19.76 35.74
C GLU A 44 -32.24 18.81 36.24
N ALA A 45 -32.46 18.14 37.38
CA ALA A 45 -31.51 17.15 37.91
C ALA A 45 -31.31 15.97 36.95
N SER A 46 -32.38 15.43 36.37
CA SER A 46 -32.28 14.37 35.35
C SER A 46 -31.59 14.88 34.08
N MET A 47 -31.90 16.09 33.61
CA MET A 47 -31.29 16.68 32.42
C MET A 47 -29.78 16.90 32.62
N LEU A 48 -29.37 17.36 33.80
CA LEU A 48 -27.96 17.48 34.17
C LEU A 48 -27.27 16.12 34.16
N LEU A 49 -27.90 15.09 34.74
CA LEU A 49 -27.33 13.74 34.81
C LEU A 49 -27.17 13.11 33.43
N GLU A 50 -28.18 13.23 32.55
CA GLU A 50 -28.08 12.82 31.15
C GLU A 50 -26.98 13.60 30.39
N SER A 51 -26.87 14.91 30.62
CA SER A 51 -25.82 15.72 29.98
C SER A 51 -24.42 15.29 30.42
N THR A 52 -24.23 14.93 31.70
CA THR A 52 -22.96 14.39 32.20
C THR A 52 -22.66 13.00 31.66
N GLY A 53 -23.68 12.14 31.50
CA GLY A 53 -23.55 10.84 30.87
C GLY A 53 -23.14 10.92 29.41
N HIS A 54 -23.70 11.88 28.65
CA HIS A 54 -23.31 12.12 27.27
C HIS A 54 -21.87 12.66 27.12
N ILE A 55 -21.43 13.54 28.02
CA ILE A 55 -20.05 14.03 28.03
C ILE A 55 -19.09 12.87 28.30
N TRP A 56 -19.39 12.05 29.31
CA TRP A 56 -18.57 10.88 29.66
C TRP A 56 -18.52 9.84 28.55
N MET A 57 -19.68 9.50 27.95
CA MET A 57 -19.75 8.60 26.81
C MET A 57 -18.96 9.13 25.62
N LYS A 58 -19.00 10.44 25.37
CA LYS A 58 -18.20 11.06 24.30
C LYS A 58 -16.71 10.94 24.58
N GLU A 59 -16.29 11.20 25.81
CA GLU A 59 -14.89 11.09 26.22
C GLU A 59 -14.39 9.64 26.11
N GLU A 60 -15.17 8.66 26.57
CA GLU A 60 -14.84 7.24 26.43
C GLU A 60 -14.78 6.79 24.96
N VAL A 61 -15.71 7.28 24.13
CA VAL A 61 -15.68 7.01 22.67
C VAL A 61 -14.45 7.65 22.01
N ASP A 62 -14.07 8.87 22.39
CA ASP A 62 -12.89 9.54 21.85
C ASP A 62 -11.60 8.82 22.28
N GLU A 63 -11.50 8.38 23.54
CA GLU A 63 -10.37 7.60 24.03
C GLU A 63 -10.25 6.22 23.36
N THR A 64 -11.37 5.49 23.24
CA THR A 64 -11.39 4.18 22.57
C THR A 64 -11.05 4.32 21.08
N THR A 65 -11.54 5.37 20.41
CA THR A 65 -11.17 5.68 19.02
C THR A 65 -9.68 6.01 18.88
N ASN A 66 -9.08 6.73 19.83
CA ASN A 66 -7.66 7.03 19.83
C ASN A 66 -6.79 5.77 20.02
N ILE A 67 -7.22 4.85 20.90
CA ILE A 67 -6.57 3.54 21.08
C ILE A 67 -6.65 2.72 19.78
N GLN A 68 -7.82 2.67 19.13
CA GLN A 68 -7.98 1.99 17.84
C GLN A 68 -7.04 2.56 16.78
N ARG A 69 -6.90 3.89 16.71
CA ARG A 69 -5.96 4.55 15.78
C ARG A 69 -4.51 4.12 16.04
N LYS A 70 -4.05 4.21 17.30
CA LYS A 70 -2.69 3.79 17.68
C LYS A 70 -2.43 2.31 17.41
N PHE A 71 -3.43 1.46 17.64
CA PHE A 71 -3.33 0.04 17.35
C PHE A 71 -3.20 -0.22 15.84
N ASN A 72 -3.97 0.50 15.03
CA ASN A 72 -3.86 0.40 13.57
C ASN A 72 -2.48 0.85 13.06
N ASP A 73 -1.97 1.99 13.57
CA ASP A 73 -0.63 2.48 13.23
C ASP A 73 0.48 1.47 13.61
N TYR A 74 0.30 0.79 14.75
CA TYR A 74 1.19 -0.30 15.17
C TYR A 74 1.13 -1.50 14.22
N LEU A 75 -0.06 -1.94 13.84
CA LEU A 75 -0.25 -3.06 12.90
C LEU A 75 0.35 -2.74 11.52
N ASP A 76 0.14 -1.52 11.02
CA ASP A 76 0.74 -1.06 9.77
C ASP A 76 2.27 -1.10 9.84
N SER A 77 2.84 -0.55 10.91
CA SER A 77 4.29 -0.56 11.15
C SER A 77 4.86 -1.99 11.21
N PHE A 78 4.14 -2.90 11.87
CA PHE A 78 4.53 -4.30 11.98
C PHE A 78 4.48 -5.02 10.62
N HIS A 79 3.45 -4.75 9.81
CA HIS A 79 3.35 -5.27 8.45
C HIS A 79 4.53 -4.80 7.59
N PHE A 80 4.92 -3.52 7.70
CA PHE A 80 6.09 -3.00 6.99
C PHE A 80 7.37 -3.76 7.35
N ILE A 81 7.63 -4.01 8.64
CA ILE A 81 8.83 -4.76 9.09
C ILE A 81 8.90 -6.15 8.47
N PHE A 82 7.78 -6.88 8.45
CA PHE A 82 7.73 -8.20 7.83
C PHE A 82 7.96 -8.15 6.31
N CYS A 83 7.35 -7.17 5.63
CA CYS A 83 7.59 -6.95 4.20
C CYS A 83 9.07 -6.66 3.91
N TYR A 84 9.73 -5.86 4.74
CA TYR A 84 11.17 -5.59 4.61
C TYR A 84 12.01 -6.86 4.78
N ALA A 85 11.74 -7.66 5.82
CA ALA A 85 12.47 -8.91 6.04
C ALA A 85 12.31 -9.89 4.87
N ALA A 86 11.07 -10.08 4.40
CA ALA A 86 10.78 -10.92 3.25
C ALA A 86 11.48 -10.42 1.97
N GLN A 87 11.55 -9.11 1.78
CA GLN A 87 12.16 -8.51 0.61
C GLN A 87 13.69 -8.63 0.66
N ILE A 88 14.33 -8.40 1.81
CA ILE A 88 15.77 -8.61 2.02
C ILE A 88 16.15 -10.06 1.70
N TYR A 89 15.39 -11.02 2.23
CA TYR A 89 15.59 -12.43 1.90
C TYR A 89 15.41 -12.71 0.41
N GLY A 90 14.35 -12.15 -0.20
CA GLY A 90 14.09 -12.27 -1.62
C GLY A 90 15.23 -11.72 -2.49
N PHE A 91 15.83 -10.60 -2.10
CA PHE A 91 17.02 -10.04 -2.75
C PHE A 91 18.23 -10.94 -2.62
N TYR A 92 18.52 -11.39 -1.40
CA TYR A 92 19.65 -12.27 -1.15
C TYR A 92 19.57 -13.53 -2.00
N HIS A 93 18.39 -14.15 -2.09
CA HIS A 93 18.17 -15.32 -2.92
C HIS A 93 18.38 -15.04 -4.42
N GLU A 94 17.86 -13.94 -4.95
CA GLU A 94 18.03 -13.60 -6.37
C GLU A 94 19.47 -13.23 -6.71
N ILE A 95 20.20 -12.55 -5.81
CA ILE A 95 21.63 -12.22 -5.99
C ILE A 95 22.46 -13.50 -5.94
N SER A 96 22.20 -14.39 -4.98
CA SER A 96 22.88 -15.69 -4.91
C SER A 96 22.71 -16.49 -6.21
N ASN A 97 21.48 -16.57 -6.72
CA ASN A 97 21.20 -17.19 -8.01
C ASN A 97 21.95 -16.50 -9.17
N LEU A 98 22.05 -15.17 -9.16
CA LEU A 98 22.78 -14.42 -10.18
C LEU A 98 24.26 -14.77 -10.19
N THR A 99 24.89 -14.79 -9.02
CA THR A 99 26.30 -15.18 -8.85
C THR A 99 26.53 -16.60 -9.37
N THR A 100 25.68 -17.56 -9.01
CA THR A 100 25.77 -18.93 -9.52
C THR A 100 25.64 -18.99 -11.05
N ASN A 101 24.63 -18.32 -11.62
CA ASN A 101 24.43 -18.30 -13.08
C ASN A 101 25.59 -17.63 -13.82
N LEU A 102 26.22 -16.62 -13.22
CA LEU A 102 27.39 -15.95 -13.77
C LEU A 102 28.63 -16.84 -13.72
N SER A 103 28.78 -17.61 -12.64
CA SER A 103 29.83 -18.62 -12.51
C SER A 103 29.69 -19.69 -13.61
N GLU A 104 28.49 -20.27 -13.76
CA GLU A 104 28.20 -21.23 -14.84
C GLU A 104 28.46 -20.63 -16.22
N PHE A 105 28.09 -19.37 -16.43
CA PHE A 105 28.37 -18.67 -17.68
C PHE A 105 29.88 -18.53 -17.94
N THR A 106 30.66 -18.19 -16.92
CA THR A 106 32.11 -18.00 -17.01
C THR A 106 32.84 -19.32 -17.28
N GLU A 107 32.39 -20.41 -16.66
CA GLU A 107 32.91 -21.76 -16.92
C GLU A 107 32.68 -22.17 -18.38
N GLU A 108 31.46 -22.00 -18.90
CA GLU A 108 31.14 -22.31 -20.30
C GLU A 108 31.90 -21.42 -21.30
N LEU A 109 32.22 -20.17 -20.93
CA LEU A 109 33.10 -19.31 -21.73
C LEU A 109 34.54 -19.85 -21.78
N GLY A 110 35.03 -20.43 -20.69
CA GLY A 110 36.36 -21.05 -20.62
C GLY A 110 36.44 -22.35 -21.43
N ASP A 111 35.42 -23.19 -21.34
CA ASP A 111 35.38 -24.48 -22.02
C ASP A 111 35.18 -24.35 -23.54
N ALA A 112 34.35 -23.39 -23.96
CA ALA A 112 33.97 -23.22 -25.37
C ALA A 112 34.05 -21.76 -25.84
N PRO A 113 35.25 -21.15 -25.90
CA PRO A 113 35.42 -19.75 -26.30
C PRO A 113 34.98 -19.50 -27.75
N SER A 114 35.10 -20.51 -28.62
CA SER A 114 34.65 -20.43 -30.02
C SER A 114 33.12 -20.32 -30.15
N ASN A 115 32.39 -20.93 -29.22
CA ASN A 115 30.93 -20.84 -29.19
C ASN A 115 30.47 -19.48 -28.65
N ALA A 116 31.19 -18.90 -27.70
CA ALA A 116 30.92 -17.54 -27.21
C ALA A 116 31.00 -16.51 -28.35
N LEU A 117 32.08 -16.61 -29.14
CA LEU A 117 32.27 -15.79 -30.34
C LEU A 117 31.15 -16.03 -31.35
N ALA A 118 30.72 -17.28 -31.53
CA ALA A 118 29.59 -17.60 -32.40
C ALA A 118 28.28 -16.91 -31.95
N VAL A 119 27.98 -16.90 -30.65
CA VAL A 119 26.79 -16.19 -30.13
C VAL A 119 26.89 -14.69 -30.37
N ALA A 120 28.08 -14.10 -30.17
CA ALA A 120 28.30 -12.66 -30.39
C ALA A 120 28.17 -12.25 -31.86
N LEU A 121 28.62 -13.09 -32.81
CA LEU A 121 28.50 -12.82 -34.24
C LEU A 121 27.09 -13.06 -34.81
N SER A 122 26.25 -13.81 -34.12
CA SER A 122 24.86 -14.05 -34.56
C SER A 122 24.01 -12.80 -34.33
N SER A 123 23.48 -12.22 -35.41
CA SER A 123 22.62 -11.01 -35.34
C SER A 123 21.41 -11.19 -34.44
N ARG A 124 20.83 -12.40 -34.41
CA ARG A 124 19.68 -12.72 -33.56
C ARG A 124 20.05 -13.00 -32.11
N ARG A 125 21.14 -13.75 -31.87
CA ARG A 125 21.50 -14.19 -30.51
C ARG A 125 22.30 -13.13 -29.74
N ASN A 126 22.96 -12.20 -30.43
CA ASN A 126 23.65 -11.06 -29.83
C ASN A 126 22.70 -10.12 -29.06
N ALA A 127 21.41 -10.06 -29.45
CA ALA A 127 20.41 -9.29 -28.72
C ALA A 127 20.33 -9.67 -27.23
N ILE A 128 20.63 -10.93 -26.88
CA ILE A 128 20.63 -11.39 -25.48
C ILE A 128 21.76 -10.71 -24.67
N TYR A 129 22.94 -10.50 -25.27
CA TYR A 129 24.03 -9.76 -24.63
C TYR A 129 23.63 -8.29 -24.39
N GLN A 130 23.08 -7.64 -25.42
CA GLN A 130 22.64 -6.24 -25.32
C GLN A 130 21.57 -6.07 -24.25
N GLU A 131 20.57 -6.93 -24.24
CA GLU A 131 19.50 -6.92 -23.25
C GLU A 131 20.00 -7.16 -21.82
N LEU A 132 21.03 -7.99 -21.64
CA LEU A 132 21.66 -8.22 -20.33
C LEU A 132 22.44 -7.01 -19.85
N ILE A 133 23.21 -6.36 -20.73
CA ILE A 133 23.97 -5.15 -20.41
C ILE A 133 23.02 -3.99 -20.09
N MET A 134 21.99 -3.77 -20.90
CA MET A 134 21.00 -2.73 -20.64
C MET A 134 20.26 -3.00 -19.33
N GLY A 135 19.83 -4.25 -19.10
CA GLY A 135 19.16 -4.63 -17.85
C GLY A 135 20.04 -4.48 -16.61
N SER A 136 21.34 -4.77 -16.69
CA SER A 136 22.26 -4.58 -15.56
C SER A 136 22.48 -3.10 -15.25
N VAL A 137 22.60 -2.25 -16.28
CA VAL A 137 22.69 -0.78 -16.10
C VAL A 137 21.43 -0.22 -15.45
N GLU A 138 20.24 -0.67 -15.86
CA GLU A 138 18.97 -0.28 -15.24
C GLU A 138 18.93 -0.64 -13.75
N ILE A 139 19.32 -1.87 -13.39
CA ILE A 139 19.36 -2.31 -11.98
C ILE A 139 20.33 -1.46 -11.16
N VAL A 140 21.53 -1.20 -11.69
CA VAL A 140 22.52 -0.35 -10.99
C VAL A 140 22.01 1.08 -10.86
N ASN A 141 21.27 1.59 -11.86
CA ASN A 141 20.69 2.92 -11.80
C ASN A 141 19.58 3.02 -10.75
N ASP A 142 18.69 2.03 -10.65
CA ASP A 142 17.67 1.97 -9.59
C ASP A 142 18.33 1.94 -8.19
N ILE A 143 19.38 1.13 -8.01
CA ILE A 143 20.13 1.07 -6.76
C ILE A 143 20.78 2.42 -6.43
N ARG A 144 21.37 3.08 -7.44
CA ARG A 144 21.93 4.43 -7.28
C ARG A 144 20.85 5.43 -6.87
N GLN A 145 19.67 5.36 -7.48
CA GLN A 145 18.55 6.23 -7.11
C GLN A 145 18.15 6.02 -5.64
N VAL A 146 18.09 4.79 -5.15
CA VAL A 146 17.72 4.51 -3.75
C VAL A 146 18.82 4.91 -2.76
N CYS A 147 20.09 4.64 -3.07
CA CYS A 147 21.20 4.71 -2.12
C CYS A 147 22.05 5.99 -2.20
N LEU A 148 22.14 6.61 -3.38
CA LEU A 148 23.12 7.67 -3.67
C LEU A 148 22.50 8.96 -4.17
N SER A 149 21.19 8.98 -4.44
CA SER A 149 20.52 10.20 -4.84
C SER A 149 20.04 10.98 -3.61
N ASP A 150 20.37 12.27 -3.53
CA ASP A 150 19.84 13.21 -2.53
C ASP A 150 18.37 13.60 -2.82
N ILE A 151 17.63 12.73 -3.51
CA ILE A 151 16.24 12.95 -3.80
C ILE A 151 15.48 12.74 -2.48
N LYS A 152 14.73 13.75 -2.05
CA LYS A 152 13.79 13.57 -0.94
C LYS A 152 12.71 12.60 -1.39
N MET A 153 12.70 11.41 -0.79
CA MET A 153 11.71 10.36 -1.01
C MET A 153 11.04 10.02 0.32
N THR A 154 9.73 9.75 0.27
CA THR A 154 9.01 9.15 1.40
C THR A 154 9.42 7.69 1.59
N GLU A 155 9.17 7.13 2.78
CA GLU A 155 9.49 5.72 3.04
C GLU A 155 8.73 4.77 2.09
N LYS A 156 7.47 5.10 1.76
CA LYS A 156 6.65 4.34 0.82
C LYS A 156 7.23 4.32 -0.59
N GLU A 157 7.69 5.47 -1.10
CA GLU A 157 8.32 5.56 -2.43
C GLU A 157 9.65 4.78 -2.47
N ARG A 158 10.44 4.85 -1.39
CA ARG A 158 11.68 4.08 -1.27
C ARG A 158 11.41 2.57 -1.33
N ILE A 159 10.38 2.13 -0.61
CA ILE A 159 9.93 0.73 -0.59
C ILE A 159 9.49 0.29 -2.00
N GLU A 160 8.75 1.12 -2.72
CA GLU A 160 8.27 0.80 -4.07
C GLU A 160 9.43 0.58 -5.05
N ILE A 161 10.47 1.43 -4.99
CA ILE A 161 11.66 1.25 -5.84
C ILE A 161 12.43 -0.02 -5.44
N ILE A 162 12.53 -0.31 -4.15
CA ILE A 162 13.12 -1.58 -3.68
C ILE A 162 12.28 -2.77 -4.19
N PHE A 163 10.96 -2.65 -4.28
CA PHE A 163 10.13 -3.68 -4.87
C PHE A 163 10.33 -3.82 -6.39
N SER A 164 10.65 -2.74 -7.12
CA SER A 164 10.86 -2.81 -8.57
C SER A 164 12.17 -3.49 -8.97
N ILE A 165 13.21 -3.48 -8.12
CA ILE A 165 14.52 -4.06 -8.46
C ILE A 165 14.47 -5.60 -8.49
N ARG A 166 13.74 -6.24 -7.57
CA ARG A 166 13.71 -7.71 -7.47
C ARG A 166 13.18 -8.40 -8.75
N PRO A 167 12.06 -7.97 -9.37
CA PRO A 167 11.62 -8.48 -10.67
C PRO A 167 12.67 -8.30 -11.77
N LYS A 168 13.40 -7.18 -11.79
CA LYS A 168 14.49 -6.94 -12.76
C LYS A 168 15.63 -7.93 -12.56
N LEU A 169 16.06 -8.18 -11.32
CA LEU A 169 17.06 -9.22 -10.99
C LEU A 169 16.60 -10.62 -11.45
N LYS A 170 15.34 -10.98 -11.19
CA LYS A 170 14.78 -12.27 -11.64
C LYS A 170 14.77 -12.40 -13.17
N LEU A 171 14.44 -11.33 -13.87
CA LEU A 171 14.50 -11.29 -15.34
C LEU A 171 15.94 -11.44 -15.83
N MET A 172 16.89 -10.73 -15.21
CA MET A 172 18.31 -10.82 -15.53
C MET A 172 18.83 -12.26 -15.31
N ASN A 173 18.46 -12.91 -14.22
CA ASN A 173 18.76 -14.33 -13.95
C ASN A 173 18.30 -15.26 -15.07
N ARG A 174 17.06 -15.08 -15.54
CA ARG A 174 16.52 -15.88 -16.65
C ARG A 174 17.26 -15.62 -17.96
N LYS A 175 17.59 -14.37 -18.26
CA LYS A 175 18.33 -13.99 -19.47
C LYS A 175 19.76 -14.53 -19.43
N LEU A 176 20.41 -14.49 -18.27
CA LEU A 176 21.76 -15.02 -18.08
C LEU A 176 21.80 -16.53 -18.31
N LYS A 177 20.88 -17.30 -17.71
CA LYS A 177 20.74 -18.74 -18.02
C LYS A 177 20.49 -19.02 -19.50
N ARG A 178 19.68 -18.18 -20.15
CA ARG A 178 19.42 -18.29 -21.60
C ARG A 178 20.69 -18.03 -22.41
N LEU A 179 21.50 -17.05 -22.00
CA LEU A 179 22.78 -16.75 -22.61
C LEU A 179 23.77 -17.90 -22.43
N THR A 180 23.91 -18.45 -21.22
CA THR A 180 24.75 -19.62 -20.94
C THR A 180 24.39 -20.79 -21.84
N ARG A 181 23.10 -21.11 -21.97
CA ARG A 181 22.64 -22.16 -22.91
C ARG A 181 22.91 -21.81 -24.37
N ALA A 182 22.78 -20.53 -24.74
CA ALA A 182 23.09 -20.10 -26.09
C ALA A 182 24.57 -20.32 -26.40
N VAL A 183 25.47 -19.98 -25.47
CA VAL A 183 26.91 -20.24 -25.59
C VAL A 183 27.18 -21.74 -25.65
N LYS A 184 26.62 -22.55 -24.74
CA LYS A 184 26.83 -24.00 -24.75
C LYS A 184 26.46 -24.69 -26.06
N TYR A 185 25.36 -24.28 -26.69
CA TYR A 185 24.76 -25.00 -27.84
C TYR A 185 24.79 -24.25 -29.17
N THR A 186 25.48 -23.13 -29.27
CA THR A 186 25.63 -22.39 -30.54
C THR A 186 27.07 -22.44 -30.96
N SER A 187 27.28 -23.00 -32.14
CA SER A 187 28.62 -23.08 -32.71
C SER A 187 28.77 -22.22 -33.95
N MET A 188 30.01 -21.99 -34.38
CA MET A 188 30.28 -21.24 -35.62
C MET A 188 29.61 -21.87 -36.85
N ALA A 189 29.44 -23.20 -36.89
CA ALA A 189 28.69 -23.87 -37.95
C ALA A 189 27.19 -23.49 -37.94
N ASP A 190 26.61 -23.21 -36.77
CA ASP A 190 25.24 -22.69 -36.64
C ASP A 190 25.10 -21.26 -37.10
N VAL A 191 26.09 -20.44 -36.82
CA VAL A 191 26.13 -19.05 -37.31
C VAL A 191 26.33 -19.02 -38.81
N TRP A 192 27.22 -19.86 -39.35
CA TRP A 192 27.42 -19.98 -40.79
C TRP A 192 26.12 -20.39 -41.50
N ALA A 193 25.44 -21.41 -40.99
CA ALA A 193 24.15 -21.84 -41.53
C ALA A 193 23.06 -20.75 -41.41
N GLU A 194 23.08 -19.94 -40.35
CA GLU A 194 22.18 -18.79 -40.20
C GLU A 194 22.47 -17.69 -41.22
N ILE A 195 23.74 -17.39 -41.50
CA ILE A 195 24.15 -16.41 -42.51
C ILE A 195 23.81 -16.90 -43.92
N GLU A 196 24.12 -18.16 -44.24
CA GLU A 196 23.79 -18.79 -45.52
C GLU A 196 22.27 -18.89 -45.73
N GLY A 197 21.51 -19.15 -44.65
CA GLY A 197 20.05 -19.16 -44.64
C GLY A 197 19.40 -17.77 -44.63
N GLY A 198 20.16 -16.73 -44.30
CA GLY A 198 19.71 -15.34 -44.12
C GLY A 198 19.20 -14.64 -45.38
N ALA A 199 19.40 -15.24 -46.56
CA ALA A 199 18.84 -14.76 -47.82
C ALA A 199 17.36 -15.15 -48.06
N ARG A 200 16.71 -15.91 -47.15
CA ARG A 200 15.35 -16.45 -47.38
C ARG A 200 14.28 -15.83 -46.50
N GLN A 201 13.29 -15.18 -47.14
CA GLN A 201 12.05 -14.60 -46.61
C GLN A 201 11.15 -15.60 -45.82
N PRO A 202 9.97 -15.16 -45.34
CA PRO A 202 9.51 -15.29 -43.96
C PRO A 202 9.34 -16.75 -43.48
N ALA A 203 9.46 -16.96 -42.18
CA ALA A 203 9.49 -18.28 -41.57
C ALA A 203 8.16 -19.05 -41.68
N ASP A 204 8.12 -20.06 -42.55
CA ASP A 204 7.07 -21.09 -42.57
C ASP A 204 7.33 -22.14 -41.46
N LYS A 205 6.28 -22.70 -40.86
CA LYS A 205 6.38 -23.73 -39.80
C LYS A 205 7.22 -24.92 -40.25
N LYS A 206 7.09 -25.33 -41.52
CA LYS A 206 7.90 -26.41 -42.11
C LYS A 206 9.41 -26.08 -42.12
N LYS A 207 9.75 -24.83 -42.40
CA LYS A 207 11.14 -24.34 -42.44
C LYS A 207 11.76 -24.34 -41.05
N ILE A 208 11.02 -23.86 -40.04
CA ILE A 208 11.46 -23.88 -38.63
C ILE A 208 11.75 -25.31 -38.17
N VAL A 209 10.85 -26.26 -38.48
CA VAL A 209 11.04 -27.67 -38.11
C VAL A 209 12.28 -28.26 -38.78
N LYS A 210 12.49 -27.97 -40.07
CA LYS A 210 13.66 -28.46 -40.82
C LYS A 210 14.97 -27.88 -40.27
N GLU A 211 15.03 -26.57 -40.03
CA GLU A 211 16.18 -25.89 -39.42
C GLU A 211 16.50 -26.45 -38.02
N ALA A 212 15.47 -26.71 -37.20
CA ALA A 212 15.64 -27.32 -35.89
C ALA A 212 16.20 -28.75 -35.99
N MET A 213 15.71 -29.55 -36.95
CA MET A 213 16.19 -30.92 -37.17
C MET A 213 17.64 -30.95 -37.69
N ASP A 214 17.99 -30.05 -38.60
CA ASP A 214 19.36 -29.92 -39.12
C ASP A 214 20.33 -29.41 -38.04
N ARG A 215 19.87 -28.52 -37.14
CA ARG A 215 20.64 -28.12 -35.96
C ARG A 215 20.85 -29.28 -34.99
N TRP A 216 19.80 -30.05 -34.71
CA TRP A 216 19.91 -31.23 -33.84
C TRP A 216 20.91 -32.25 -34.39
N ARG A 217 20.87 -32.54 -35.70
CA ARG A 217 21.84 -33.42 -36.36
C ARG A 217 23.28 -32.91 -36.25
N ARG A 218 23.50 -31.59 -36.39
CA ARG A 218 24.82 -30.97 -36.26
C ARG A 218 25.35 -31.06 -34.83
N ASN A 219 24.50 -30.84 -33.83
CA ASN A 219 24.88 -30.99 -32.42
C ASN A 219 25.13 -32.46 -32.05
N GLY A 220 24.34 -33.41 -32.55
CA GLY A 220 24.54 -34.84 -32.30
C GLY A 220 25.85 -35.40 -32.86
N ARG A 221 26.44 -34.77 -33.88
CA ARG A 221 27.76 -35.15 -34.42
C ARG A 221 28.94 -34.68 -33.57
N LYS A 222 28.73 -33.76 -32.63
CA LYS A 222 29.81 -33.20 -31.81
C LYS A 222 30.19 -34.03 -30.59
N GLY A 223 29.39 -35.05 -30.26
CA GLY A 223 29.53 -35.78 -28.99
C GLY A 223 29.06 -34.92 -27.82
N PHE A 224 28.47 -35.55 -26.80
CA PHE A 224 28.19 -34.91 -25.52
C PHE A 224 29.47 -34.81 -24.69
#